data_AF-C2MEF6-F1
#
_entry.id   AF-C2MEF6-F1
#
_cell.length_a   1.000
_cell.length_b   1.000
_cell.length_c   1.000
_cell.angle_alpha   90.00
_cell.angle_beta   90.00
_cell.angle_gamma   90.00
#
_symmetry.space_group_name_H-M   'P 1'
#
loop_
_entity.id
_entity.type
_entity.pdbx_description
1 polymer ?
#
loop_
_entity_poly.entity_id
_entity_poly.type
_entity_poly.pdbx_seq_one_letter_code
_entity_poly.pdbx_strand_id
1 'polypeptide(L)' 'MTMQPIINSNLPEFKVPAYTKSKGFHEVSNEDLKGRWSVLFFYPGDFTFVCPTELADLADNYAEFQQIGVDIYSVST' A
#
# COMPACT_ATOMS: atom_id res chain seq x y z
N MET A 1 -24.11 -5.10 5.51
CA MET A 1 -22.81 -5.04 6.20
C MET A 1 -22.40 -3.60 6.27
N THR A 2 -22.45 -2.97 7.44
CA THR A 2 -21.98 -1.60 7.62
C THR A 2 -20.48 -1.63 7.85
N MET A 3 -19.72 -0.92 7.02
CA MET A 3 -18.28 -0.76 7.20
C MET A 3 -18.07 0.07 8.47
N GLN A 4 -17.61 -0.57 9.55
CA GLN A 4 -17.30 0.13 10.80
C GLN A 4 -15.92 0.80 10.66
N PRO A 5 -15.72 2.02 11.20
CA PRO A 5 -14.40 2.64 11.24
C PRO A 5 -13.42 1.75 12.02
N ILE A 6 -12.23 1.52 11.45
CA ILE A 6 -11.18 0.65 12.01
C ILE A 6 -10.02 1.44 12.63
N ILE A 7 -10.29 2.65 13.11
CA ILE A 7 -9.27 3.50 13.76
C ILE A 7 -8.87 2.85 15.09
N ASN A 8 -7.56 2.77 15.36
CA ASN A 8 -6.97 2.11 16.54
C ASN A 8 -7.23 0.60 16.65
N SER A 9 -7.77 -0.06 15.63
CA SER A 9 -7.80 -1.53 15.60
C SER A 9 -6.47 -2.09 15.09
N ASN A 10 -6.22 -3.37 15.38
CA ASN A 10 -5.12 -4.09 14.75
C ASN A 10 -5.38 -4.28 13.26
N LEU A 11 -4.29 -4.32 12.48
CA LEU A 11 -4.34 -4.62 11.05
C LEU A 11 -4.88 -6.05 10.85
N PRO A 12 -5.84 -6.26 9.92
CA PRO A 12 -6.30 -7.60 9.58
C PRO A 12 -5.16 -8.48 9.06
N GLU A 13 -5.26 -9.78 9.29
CA GLU A 13 -4.31 -10.75 8.71
C GLU A 13 -4.51 -10.84 7.20
N PHE A 14 -3.41 -10.76 6.45
CA PHE A 14 -3.41 -10.93 5.02
C PHE A 14 -2.09 -11.51 4.55
N LYS A 15 -2.14 -12.20 3.41
CA LYS A 15 -0.97 -12.65 2.66
C LYS A 15 -1.31 -12.65 1.19
N VAL A 16 -0.66 -11.79 0.42
CA VAL A 16 -1.00 -11.53 -0.99
C VAL A 16 0.25 -11.41 -1.85
N PRO A 17 0.18 -11.75 -3.14
CA PRO A 17 1.26 -11.48 -4.07
C PRO A 17 1.39 -9.96 -4.31
N ALA A 18 2.61 -9.48 -4.41
CA ALA A 18 2.97 -8.10 -4.72
C ALA A 18 4.10 -8.07 -5.76
N TYR A 19 4.20 -6.96 -6.47
CA TYR A 19 5.27 -6.71 -7.43
C TYR A 19 6.08 -5.50 -7.01
N THR A 20 7.40 -5.63 -6.97
CA THR A 20 8.32 -4.49 -6.87
C THR A 20 9.39 -4.60 -7.94
N LYS A 21 9.85 -3.46 -8.48
CA LYS A 21 10.89 -3.45 -9.52
C LYS A 21 12.19 -4.12 -9.08
N SER A 22 12.50 -4.11 -7.78
CA SER A 22 13.73 -4.68 -7.22
C SER A 22 13.65 -6.20 -6.97
N LYS A 23 12.49 -6.72 -6.56
CA LYS A 23 12.32 -8.14 -6.19
C LYS A 23 11.50 -8.95 -7.19
N GLY A 24 10.85 -8.31 -8.16
CA GLY A 24 9.84 -8.94 -9.00
C GLY A 24 8.60 -9.32 -8.19
N PHE A 25 7.96 -10.43 -8.58
CA PHE A 25 6.82 -10.99 -7.86
C PHE A 25 7.29 -11.67 -6.56
N HIS A 26 6.67 -11.29 -5.44
CA HIS A 26 6.93 -11.84 -4.12
C HIS A 26 5.64 -11.80 -3.29
N GLU A 27 5.63 -12.44 -2.12
CA GLU A 27 4.50 -12.32 -1.17
C GLU A 27 4.75 -11.21 -0.16
N VAL A 28 3.67 -10.54 0.23
CA VAL A 28 3.63 -9.57 1.33
C VAL A 28 2.50 -9.95 2.28
N SER A 29 2.79 -9.89 3.57
CA SER A 29 1.86 -10.19 4.66
C SER A 29 1.75 -9.05 5.66
N ASN A 30 0.74 -9.09 6.53
CA ASN A 30 0.61 -8.15 7.65
C ASN A 30 1.82 -8.17 8.60
N GLU A 31 2.60 -9.25 8.60
CA GLU A 31 3.82 -9.35 9.41
C GLU A 31 4.96 -8.50 8.86
N ASP A 32 5.06 -8.39 7.53
CA ASP A 32 6.08 -7.58 6.85
C ASP A 32 5.91 -6.07 7.12
N LEU A 33 4.70 -5.65 7.52
CA LEU A 33 4.38 -4.26 7.84
C LEU A 33 4.64 -3.90 9.32
N LYS A 34 5.03 -4.86 10.17
CA LYS A 34 5.29 -4.60 11.59
C LYS A 34 6.60 -3.83 11.78
N GLY A 35 6.63 -2.90 12.74
CA GLY A 35 7.84 -2.18 13.14
C GLY A 35 8.28 -1.05 12.21
N ARG A 36 7.52 -0.77 11.13
CA ARG A 36 7.68 0.40 10.27
C ARG A 36 6.34 1.09 10.05
N TRP A 37 6.37 2.39 9.76
CA TRP A 37 5.17 3.08 9.32
C TRP A 37 4.81 2.63 7.91
N SER A 38 3.56 2.28 7.70
CA SER A 38 3.07 1.77 6.42
C SER A 38 1.81 2.51 5.99
N VAL A 39 1.79 2.97 4.74
CA VAL A 39 0.62 3.55 4.08
C VAL A 39 0.10 2.54 3.08
N LEU A 40 -1.11 2.01 3.32
CA LEU A 40 -1.85 1.17 2.38
C LEU A 40 -2.80 2.07 1.59
N PHE A 41 -2.47 2.34 0.33
CA PHE A 41 -3.25 3.18 -0.57
C PHE A 41 -4.09 2.31 -1.51
N PHE A 42 -5.41 2.32 -1.32
CA PHE A 42 -6.33 1.52 -2.13
C PHE A 42 -6.90 2.33 -3.29
N TYR A 43 -6.83 1.78 -4.50
CA TYR A 43 -7.41 2.38 -5.70
C TYR A 43 -8.28 1.37 -6.47
N PRO A 44 -9.25 1.82 -7.30
CA PRO A 44 -10.28 0.95 -7.85
C PRO A 44 -9.80 -0.12 -8.83
N GLY A 45 -8.70 0.12 -9.54
CA GLY A 45 -8.17 -0.81 -10.53
C GLY A 45 -7.19 -0.17 -11.50
N ASP A 46 -6.29 -1.00 -12.03
CA ASP A 46 -5.32 -0.63 -13.06
C ASP A 46 -6.02 -0.30 -14.39
N PHE A 47 -5.45 0.64 -15.15
CA PHE A 47 -5.91 1.02 -16.49
C PHE A 47 -7.38 1.52 -16.55
N THR A 48 -7.87 2.12 -15.46
CA THR A 48 -9.21 2.73 -15.40
C THR A 48 -9.18 4.22 -15.80
N PHE A 49 -10.35 4.84 -15.93
CA PHE A 49 -10.51 6.26 -16.28
C PHE A 49 -10.18 7.23 -15.14
N VAL A 50 -10.03 6.71 -13.91
CA VAL A 50 -9.56 7.50 -12.78
C VAL A 50 -8.07 7.74 -13.00
N CYS A 51 -7.72 9.00 -13.22
CA CYS A 51 -6.38 9.40 -13.61
C CYS A 51 -5.36 8.89 -12.56
N PRO A 52 -4.27 8.20 -12.96
CA PRO A 52 -3.26 7.67 -12.05
C PRO A 52 -2.42 8.76 -11.37
N THR A 53 -2.89 10.01 -11.34
CA THR A 53 -2.19 11.15 -10.76
C THR A 53 -1.85 10.90 -9.29
N GLU A 54 -2.75 10.30 -8.51
CA GLU A 54 -2.48 9.99 -7.10
C GLU A 54 -1.34 8.97 -6.94
N LEU A 55 -1.28 7.95 -7.80
CA LEU A 55 -0.19 6.97 -7.80
C LEU A 55 1.13 7.59 -8.28
N ALA A 56 1.07 8.47 -9.27
CA ALA A 56 2.23 9.20 -9.77
C ALA A 56 2.81 10.13 -8.70
N ASP A 57 1.96 10.92 -8.04
CA ASP A 57 2.37 11.83 -6.96
C ASP A 57 2.97 11.05 -5.78
N LEU A 58 2.38 9.91 -5.40
CA LEU A 58 2.95 9.04 -4.36
C LEU A 58 4.32 8.48 -4.78
N ALA A 59 4.50 8.12 -6.05
CA ALA A 59 5.77 7.63 -6.56
C ALA A 59 6.85 8.73 -6.57
N ASP A 60 6.49 9.95 -6.98
CA ASP A 60 7.41 11.09 -7.02
C ASP A 60 7.87 11.50 -5.61
N ASN A 61 6.98 11.42 -4.62
CA ASN A 61 7.27 11.74 -3.21
C ASN A 61 7.80 10.55 -2.41
N TYR A 62 7.92 9.35 -3.01
CA TYR A 62 8.29 8.14 -2.28
C TYR A 62 9.64 8.27 -1.56
N ALA A 63 10.59 9.00 -2.14
CA ALA A 63 11.89 9.25 -1.50
C ALA A 63 11.75 10.00 -0.16
N GLU A 64 10.81 10.93 -0.04
CA GLU A 64 10.55 11.69 1.19
C GLU A 64 9.93 10.79 2.26
N PHE A 65 8.97 9.95 1.89
CA PHE A 65 8.40 8.94 2.79
C PHE A 65 9.46 7.96 3.31
N GLN A 66 10.37 7.52 2.44
CA GLN A 66 11.48 6.64 2.86
C GLN A 66 12.41 7.31 3.87
N GLN A 67 12.69 8.61 3.74
CA GLN A 67 13.54 9.36 4.68
C GLN A 67 12.96 9.40 6.09
N ILE A 68 11.64 9.40 6.22
CA ILE A 68 10.94 9.37 7.52
C ILE A 68 10.58 7.94 7.96
N GLY A 69 11.06 6.91 7.26
CA GLY A 69 10.84 5.50 7.61
C GLY A 69 9.43 4.99 7.31
N VAL A 70 8.77 5.56 6.29
CA VAL A 70 7.43 5.17 5.83
C VAL A 70 7.51 4.38 4.52
N ASP A 71 6.87 3.22 4.48
CA ASP A 71 6.62 2.47 3.24
C ASP A 71 5.22 2.74 2.69
N ILE A 72 5.11 2.71 1.35
CA ILE A 72 3.85 2.88 0.63
C ILE A 72 3.56 1.59 -0.13
N TYR A 73 2.33 1.10 0.01
CA TYR A 73 1.79 -0.07 -0.65
C TYR A 73 0.52 0.33 -1.41
N SER A 74 0.57 0.30 -2.74
CA SER A 74 -0.59 0.52 -3.60
C SER A 74 -1.37 -0.79 -3.79
N VAL A 75 -2.68 -0.78 -3.55
CA VAL A 75 -3.52 -1.98 -3.57
C VAL A 75 -4.75 -1.76 -4.45
N SER A 76 -5.00 -2.67 -5.39
CA SER A 76 -6.24 -2.77 -6.15
C SER A 76 -6.67 -4.23 -6.30
N THR A 77 -7.88 -4.46 -6.81
CA THR A 77 -8.42 -5.79 -7.14
C THR A 77 -8.21 -6.13 -8.60
#